data_AF-A0A165ZJV6-F1
#
_entry.id   AF-A0A165ZJV6-F1
#
_cell.length_a   1.000
_cell.length_b   1.000
_cell.length_c   1.000
_cell.angle_alpha   90.00
_cell.angle_beta   90.00
_cell.angle_gamma   90.00
#
_symmetry.space_group_name_H-M   'P 1'
#
loop_
_entity.id
_entity.type
_entity.pdbx_description
1 polymer ?
#
loop_
_entity_poly.entity_id
_entity_poly.type
_entity_poly.pdbx_seq_one_letter_code
_entity_poly.pdbx_strand_id
1 'polypeptide(L)'
;MKNLTLTIGCYTDTPSKSRGVYQAQLDLENGKLLPLELVSECANPSFVVATERGVYTASEVDQPKQPQLIHIPSPNSKTVKNSDTIAGDHPCHIAIDPSQKFAITSQYSSGSFDIFSLSINGNIDKRLKTITMVGSGPNKERQTAPHAHQCLFLQNSPQFVTIDLGADRINFYCFDEEQEEFLDEPMQSIKVPAGNGPRHLAFNKDEDKAYVICELSETILMMEKTLGNWSIVEEIDALPNMEKGEATAAIKLSPDEQFLYVSCRHQSMISCFRIEPTTKMPIFIDSYNTEGNFPRDFHITHDGEWLIAANQHSNNITSFKRNTEDGSLVYTGYSLELDAPVCVTQQR
;
A
#
# COMPACT_ATOMS: atom_id res chain seq x y z
N MET A 1 6.02 -14.07 26.42
CA MET A 1 5.38 -14.10 25.10
C MET A 1 5.99 -12.97 24.28
N LYS A 2 6.51 -13.29 23.09
CA LYS A 2 6.96 -12.28 22.14
C LYS A 2 5.74 -11.88 21.32
N ASN A 3 5.29 -10.64 21.48
CA ASN A 3 4.16 -10.11 20.73
C ASN A 3 4.67 -9.05 19.74
N LEU A 4 3.96 -8.92 18.64
CA LEU A 4 4.18 -7.90 17.64
C LEU A 4 2.97 -6.99 17.52
N THR A 5 3.18 -5.67 17.58
CA THR A 5 2.11 -4.69 17.38
C THR A 5 1.82 -4.53 15.88
N LEU A 6 0.55 -4.66 15.51
CA LEU A 6 0.02 -4.36 14.19
C LEU A 6 -0.86 -3.10 14.29
N THR A 7 -0.71 -2.18 13.36
CA THR A 7 -1.57 -1.01 13.18
C THR A 7 -2.48 -1.23 11.99
N ILE A 8 -3.76 -0.93 12.15
CA ILE A 8 -4.82 -1.24 11.18
C ILE A 8 -5.63 0.00 10.82
N GLY A 9 -5.76 0.23 9.52
CA GLY A 9 -6.63 1.23 8.92
C GLY A 9 -7.96 0.63 8.45
N CYS A 10 -9.03 1.42 8.51
CA CYS A 10 -10.40 1.00 8.22
C CYS A 10 -11.18 2.05 7.42
N TYR A 11 -12.26 1.63 6.76
CA TYR A 11 -13.36 2.54 6.42
C TYR A 11 -14.32 2.71 7.60
N THR A 12 -14.86 3.91 7.78
CA THR A 12 -15.76 4.28 8.88
C THR A 12 -17.15 4.73 8.41
N ASP A 13 -17.35 4.92 7.11
CA ASP A 13 -18.66 5.22 6.56
C ASP A 13 -19.62 4.01 6.70
N THR A 14 -20.91 4.30 6.92
CA THR A 14 -21.98 3.29 6.98
C THR A 14 -21.90 2.32 5.79
N PRO A 15 -21.98 0.99 5.99
CA PRO A 15 -22.44 0.29 7.20
C PRO A 15 -21.37 -0.03 8.26
N SER A 16 -20.12 0.40 8.07
CA SER A 16 -19.04 0.16 9.03
C SER A 16 -19.33 0.84 10.38
N LYS A 17 -19.01 0.17 11.48
CA LYS A 17 -18.98 0.75 12.84
C LYS A 17 -17.56 1.05 13.32
N SER A 18 -16.57 0.88 12.46
CA SER A 18 -15.20 1.29 12.76
C SER A 18 -15.15 2.78 13.07
N ARG A 19 -14.31 3.15 14.04
CA ARG A 19 -14.16 4.54 14.48
C ARG A 19 -12.87 5.19 13.98
N GLY A 20 -11.94 4.43 13.43
CA GLY A 20 -10.67 4.97 12.95
C GLY A 20 -9.54 3.94 12.90
N VAL A 21 -8.40 4.30 13.48
CA VAL A 21 -7.17 3.50 13.49
C VAL A 21 -7.11 2.63 14.73
N TYR A 22 -6.79 1.35 14.55
CA TYR A 22 -6.70 0.36 15.63
C TYR A 22 -5.30 -0.22 15.73
N GLN A 23 -4.99 -0.80 16.89
CA GLN A 23 -3.84 -1.68 17.07
C GLN A 23 -4.28 -3.04 17.59
N ALA A 24 -3.60 -4.09 17.15
CA ALA A 24 -3.72 -5.45 17.65
C ALA A 24 -2.33 -6.01 17.97
N GLN A 25 -2.25 -7.03 18.83
CA GLN A 25 -1.00 -7.75 19.08
C GLN A 25 -1.06 -9.13 18.42
N LEU A 26 -0.04 -9.49 17.65
CA LEU A 26 0.17 -10.83 17.13
C LEU A 26 1.06 -11.61 18.10
N ASP A 27 0.56 -12.70 18.65
CA ASP A 27 1.33 -13.68 19.41
C ASP A 27 2.21 -14.49 18.47
N LEU A 28 3.53 -14.31 18.55
CA LEU A 28 4.47 -14.97 17.64
C LEU A 28 4.69 -16.46 17.97
N GLU A 29 4.09 -16.99 19.04
CA GLU A 29 4.15 -18.42 19.35
C GLU A 29 3.18 -19.24 18.49
N ASN A 30 1.99 -18.71 18.23
CA ASN A 30 0.87 -19.45 17.63
C ASN A 30 0.10 -18.66 16.55
N GLY A 31 0.41 -17.38 16.35
CA GLY A 31 -0.24 -16.52 15.37
C GLY A 31 -1.55 -15.91 15.84
N LYS A 32 -1.90 -16.02 17.12
CA LYS A 32 -3.13 -15.47 17.69
C LYS A 32 -3.11 -13.95 17.65
N LEU A 33 -4.21 -13.38 17.18
CA LEU A 33 -4.48 -11.96 17.27
C LEU A 33 -5.16 -11.65 18.62
N LEU A 34 -4.50 -10.83 19.42
CA LEU A 34 -4.97 -10.36 20.73
C LEU A 34 -5.75 -9.05 20.57
N PRO A 35 -6.53 -8.65 21.60
CA PRO A 35 -7.62 -7.70 21.44
C PRO A 35 -7.23 -6.35 20.81
N LEU A 36 -8.18 -5.80 20.06
CA LEU A 36 -8.08 -4.51 19.39
C LEU A 36 -8.17 -3.36 20.40
N GLU A 37 -7.28 -2.40 20.23
CA GLU A 37 -7.35 -1.11 20.90
C GLU A 37 -7.58 -0.01 19.86
N LEU A 38 -8.58 0.84 20.07
CA LEU A 38 -8.75 2.04 19.26
C LEU A 38 -7.67 3.05 19.65
N VAL A 39 -6.84 3.40 18.68
CA VAL A 39 -5.72 4.32 18.86
C VAL A 39 -6.13 5.77 18.56
N SER A 40 -6.92 5.97 17.51
CA SER A 40 -7.35 7.30 17.10
C SER A 40 -8.67 7.23 16.34
N GLU A 41 -9.61 8.09 16.72
CA GLU A 41 -10.78 8.36 15.88
C GLU A 41 -10.36 9.17 14.65
N CYS A 42 -10.74 8.69 13.47
CA CYS A 42 -10.44 9.29 12.18
C CYS A 42 -11.51 8.84 11.19
N ALA A 43 -11.96 9.74 10.32
CA ALA A 43 -12.83 9.36 9.21
C ALA A 43 -12.00 8.62 8.15
N ASN A 44 -12.45 7.42 7.76
CA ASN A 44 -11.87 6.58 6.72
C ASN A 44 -10.33 6.56 6.68
N PRO A 45 -9.62 6.19 7.77
CA PRO A 45 -8.17 5.99 7.75
C PRO A 45 -7.81 4.72 6.98
N SER A 46 -8.02 4.73 5.68
CA SER A 46 -7.94 3.54 4.82
C SER A 46 -6.51 3.07 4.56
N PHE A 47 -5.50 3.89 4.85
CA PHE A 47 -4.09 3.56 4.72
C PHE A 47 -3.29 4.10 5.90
N VAL A 48 -2.47 3.25 6.49
CA VAL A 48 -1.66 3.58 7.67
C VAL A 48 -0.18 3.25 7.42
N VAL A 49 0.71 4.16 7.85
CA VAL A 49 2.15 3.94 7.87
C VAL A 49 2.65 4.09 9.29
N ALA A 50 3.27 3.05 9.83
CA ALA A 50 3.90 3.09 11.15
C ALA A 50 5.40 3.37 11.01
N THR A 51 5.89 4.33 11.77
CA THR A 51 7.31 4.67 11.91
C THR A 51 7.70 4.72 13.38
N GLU A 52 8.99 4.94 13.64
CA GLU A 52 9.49 5.18 15.00
C GLU A 52 8.94 6.48 15.62
N ARG A 53 8.44 7.41 14.79
CA ARG A 53 7.90 8.72 15.22
C ARG A 53 6.39 8.70 15.47
N GLY A 54 5.71 7.62 15.10
CA GLY A 54 4.26 7.49 15.25
C GLY A 54 3.60 6.79 14.07
N VAL A 55 2.28 6.95 13.98
CA VAL A 55 1.47 6.45 12.87
C VAL A 55 1.01 7.62 12.02
N TYR A 56 1.17 7.50 10.70
CA TYR A 56 0.57 8.40 9.71
C TYR A 56 -0.64 7.74 9.08
N THR A 57 -1.71 8.51 8.89
CA THR A 57 -2.91 8.09 8.17
C THR A 57 -3.47 9.26 7.37
N ALA A 58 -4.27 8.97 6.35
CA ALA A 58 -5.04 9.97 5.63
C ALA A 58 -6.54 9.71 5.83
N SER A 59 -7.35 10.76 5.88
CA SER A 59 -8.81 10.59 5.82
C SER A 59 -9.26 10.47 4.38
N GLU A 60 -9.62 9.27 3.94
CA GLU A 60 -10.09 8.98 2.59
C GLU A 60 -11.53 9.49 2.41
N VAL A 61 -11.65 10.80 2.21
CA VAL A 61 -12.90 11.54 2.01
C VAL A 61 -12.73 12.56 0.89
N ASP A 62 -13.85 13.13 0.43
CA ASP A 62 -13.88 14.20 -0.55
C ASP A 62 -13.63 15.59 0.07
N GLN A 63 -13.26 16.57 -0.75
CA GLN A 63 -12.96 17.95 -0.37
C GLN A 63 -14.03 18.61 0.53
N PRO A 64 -15.35 18.42 0.29
CA PRO A 64 -16.39 18.92 1.21
C PRO A 64 -16.25 18.40 2.65
N LYS A 65 -15.72 17.18 2.85
CA LYS A 65 -15.43 16.60 4.17
C LYS A 65 -14.02 16.91 4.68
N GLN A 66 -13.23 17.70 3.94
CA GLN A 66 -11.86 18.13 4.27
C GLN A 66 -10.90 16.96 4.54
N PRO A 67 -10.34 16.32 3.50
CA PRO A 67 -9.35 15.28 3.66
C PRO A 67 -8.07 15.83 4.31
N GLN A 68 -7.45 15.03 5.17
CA GLN A 68 -6.31 15.41 5.98
C GLN A 68 -5.25 14.32 5.98
N LEU A 69 -3.98 14.72 5.96
CA LEU A 69 -2.88 13.89 6.43
C LEU A 69 -2.79 14.07 7.94
N ILE A 70 -2.69 12.97 8.68
CA ILE A 70 -2.75 12.96 10.15
C ILE A 70 -1.56 12.18 10.69
N HIS A 71 -0.84 12.77 11.63
CA HIS A 71 0.22 12.16 12.42
C HIS A 71 -0.27 11.88 13.85
N ILE A 72 -0.08 10.65 14.30
CA ILE A 72 -0.42 10.13 15.63
C ILE A 72 0.91 9.73 16.32
N PRO A 73 1.53 10.63 17.12
CA PRO A 73 2.90 10.43 17.61
C PRO A 73 3.07 9.24 18.55
N SER A 74 2.05 8.94 19.35
CA SER A 74 2.07 7.80 20.26
C SER A 74 0.67 7.21 20.36
N PRO A 75 0.46 6.02 19.77
CA PRO A 75 -0.82 5.34 19.68
C PRO A 75 -1.61 5.15 20.99
N ASN A 76 -0.97 5.31 22.15
CA ASN A 76 -1.58 5.02 23.47
C ASN A 76 -1.62 6.24 24.41
N SER A 77 -1.38 7.43 23.89
CA SER A 77 -1.28 8.64 24.70
C SER A 77 -2.37 9.65 24.33
N LYS A 78 -2.80 10.45 25.30
CA LYS A 78 -3.64 11.65 25.07
C LYS A 78 -2.91 12.76 24.26
N THR A 79 -1.85 12.40 23.54
CA THR A 79 -1.05 13.35 22.77
C THR A 79 -1.86 13.88 21.61
N VAL A 80 -1.75 15.19 21.40
CA VAL A 80 -2.50 15.91 20.38
C VAL A 80 -2.05 15.44 19.01
N LYS A 81 -3.00 14.96 18.20
CA LYS A 81 -2.77 14.66 16.79
C LYS A 81 -2.36 15.93 16.06
N ASN A 82 -1.43 15.80 15.13
CA ASN A 82 -1.07 16.86 14.20
C ASN A 82 -1.62 16.50 12.82
N SER A 83 -2.19 17.47 12.11
CA SER A 83 -2.73 17.24 10.77
C SER A 83 -2.59 18.48 9.89
N ASP A 84 -2.60 18.24 8.58
CA ASP A 84 -2.71 19.27 7.56
C ASP A 84 -3.68 18.80 6.47
N THR A 85 -4.31 19.75 5.79
CA THR A 85 -5.27 19.49 4.72
C THR A 85 -4.60 18.94 3.47
N ILE A 86 -5.30 18.01 2.82
CA ILE A 86 -4.96 17.47 1.50
C ILE A 86 -5.79 18.22 0.46
N ALA A 87 -5.19 18.56 -0.68
CA ALA A 87 -5.80 19.37 -1.73
C ALA A 87 -6.77 18.58 -2.63
N GLY A 88 -6.57 17.27 -2.79
CA GLY A 88 -7.37 16.39 -3.63
C GLY A 88 -8.38 15.52 -2.89
N ASP A 89 -9.08 14.66 -3.62
CA ASP A 89 -10.18 13.82 -3.13
C ASP A 89 -9.77 12.37 -2.90
N HIS A 90 -10.26 11.77 -1.81
CA HIS A 90 -10.06 10.37 -1.44
C HIS A 90 -8.57 9.96 -1.40
N PRO A 91 -7.75 10.55 -0.50
CA PRO A 91 -6.38 10.12 -0.29
C PRO A 91 -6.32 8.67 0.19
N CYS A 92 -5.78 7.78 -0.64
CA CYS A 92 -5.84 6.33 -0.45
C CYS A 92 -4.48 5.67 -0.15
N HIS A 93 -3.37 6.42 -0.22
CA HIS A 93 -2.03 5.92 0.06
C HIS A 93 -1.13 7.01 0.63
N ILE A 94 -0.15 6.61 1.46
CA ILE A 94 0.85 7.48 2.07
C ILE A 94 2.22 6.83 1.95
N ALA A 95 3.24 7.61 1.65
CA ALA A 95 4.65 7.22 1.80
C ALA A 95 5.39 8.24 2.67
N ILE A 96 6.27 7.74 3.53
CA ILE A 96 7.22 8.54 4.30
C ILE A 96 8.61 8.27 3.74
N ASP A 97 9.39 9.32 3.50
CA ASP A 97 10.73 9.15 2.94
C ASP A 97 11.70 8.49 3.94
N PRO A 98 12.78 7.86 3.48
CA PRO A 98 13.74 7.17 4.36
C PRO A 98 14.36 8.08 5.43
N SER A 99 14.53 9.38 5.13
CA SER A 99 15.07 10.36 6.08
C SER A 99 14.02 10.94 7.04
N GLN A 100 12.75 10.56 6.86
CA GLN A 100 11.58 11.03 7.63
C GLN A 100 11.45 12.56 7.65
N LYS A 101 11.77 13.23 6.54
CA LYS A 101 11.61 14.67 6.31
C LYS A 101 10.40 14.99 5.44
N PHE A 102 9.87 14.02 4.71
CA PHE A 102 8.81 14.21 3.74
C PHE A 102 7.76 13.10 3.82
N ALA A 103 6.52 13.50 3.55
CA ALA A 103 5.41 12.58 3.30
C ALA A 103 4.81 12.88 1.93
N ILE A 104 4.37 11.84 1.22
CA ILE A 104 3.56 11.98 0.00
C ILE A 104 2.24 11.26 0.22
N THR A 105 1.14 11.85 -0.26
CA THR A 105 -0.18 11.22 -0.26
C THR A 105 -0.71 11.10 -1.69
N SER A 106 -1.49 10.05 -1.98
CA SER A 106 -2.10 9.80 -3.30
C SER A 106 -3.61 9.96 -3.25
N GLN A 107 -4.19 10.88 -4.01
CA GLN A 107 -5.63 11.18 -4.02
C GLN A 107 -6.33 10.51 -5.20
N TYR A 108 -7.07 9.43 -4.92
CA TYR A 108 -7.62 8.55 -5.94
C TYR A 108 -8.59 9.26 -6.87
N SER A 109 -9.54 10.05 -6.34
CA SER A 109 -10.59 10.63 -7.19
C SER A 109 -10.16 11.88 -7.94
N SER A 110 -9.22 12.65 -7.39
CA SER A 110 -8.70 13.85 -8.07
C SER A 110 -7.51 13.56 -8.98
N GLY A 111 -6.88 12.39 -8.86
CA GLY A 111 -5.70 12.05 -9.66
C GLY A 111 -4.50 12.93 -9.33
N SER A 112 -4.30 13.23 -8.05
CA SER A 112 -3.23 14.12 -7.58
C SER A 112 -2.38 13.48 -6.49
N PHE A 113 -1.24 14.10 -6.23
CA PHE A 113 -0.35 13.76 -5.13
C PHE A 113 0.04 15.02 -4.37
N ASP A 114 0.01 14.99 -3.05
CA ASP A 114 0.50 16.09 -2.21
C ASP A 114 1.79 15.68 -1.51
N ILE A 115 2.78 16.58 -1.50
CA ILE A 115 4.04 16.41 -0.80
C ILE A 115 4.08 17.35 0.40
N PHE A 116 4.39 16.83 1.57
CA PHE A 116 4.48 17.56 2.83
C PHE A 116 5.89 17.49 3.39
N SER A 117 6.30 18.55 4.08
CA SER A 117 7.47 18.55 4.96
C SER A 117 7.08 18.05 6.35
N LEU A 118 8.01 17.33 6.98
CA LEU A 118 7.89 16.77 8.32
C LEU A 118 9.00 17.33 9.21
N SER A 119 8.62 17.70 10.43
CA SER A 119 9.57 18.06 11.49
C SER A 119 10.34 16.84 11.99
N ILE A 120 11.39 17.08 12.77
CA ILE A 120 12.19 16.04 13.43
C ILE A 120 11.38 15.11 14.34
N ASN A 121 10.25 15.58 14.87
CA ASN A 121 9.34 14.79 15.71
C ASN A 121 8.26 14.08 14.88
N GLY A 122 8.31 14.19 13.54
CA GLY A 122 7.36 13.57 12.63
C GLY A 122 6.09 14.38 12.38
N ASN A 123 5.89 15.51 13.05
CA ASN A 123 4.73 16.37 12.76
C ASN A 123 4.82 16.94 11.34
N ILE A 124 3.66 17.01 10.70
CA ILE A 124 3.41 17.65 9.41
C ILE A 124 3.52 19.16 9.61
N ASP A 125 4.48 19.76 8.89
CA ASP A 125 4.78 21.19 8.99
C ASP A 125 3.98 22.00 7.97
N LYS A 126 4.11 21.66 6.69
CA LYS A 126 3.36 22.28 5.57
C LYS A 126 3.36 21.41 4.32
N ARG A 127 2.31 21.55 3.52
CA ARG A 127 2.30 21.11 2.12
C ARG A 127 3.29 21.93 1.29
N LEU A 128 4.18 21.26 0.57
CA LEU A 128 5.21 21.82 -0.29
C LEU A 128 4.77 21.90 -1.76
N LYS A 129 4.11 20.85 -2.24
CA LYS A 129 3.73 20.70 -3.65
C LYS A 129 2.47 19.84 -3.80
N THR A 130 1.71 20.11 -4.85
CA THR A 130 0.65 19.25 -5.36
C THR A 130 1.00 18.93 -6.81
N ILE A 131 1.10 17.64 -7.14
CA ILE A 131 1.32 17.15 -8.50
C ILE A 131 -0.02 16.65 -9.03
N THR A 132 -0.50 17.22 -10.13
CA THR A 132 -1.77 16.83 -10.76
C THR A 132 -1.50 16.00 -12.00
N MET A 133 -2.08 14.82 -12.09
CA MET A 133 -1.97 13.98 -13.27
C MET A 133 -2.98 14.38 -14.34
N VAL A 134 -2.65 14.05 -15.59
CA VAL A 134 -3.53 14.22 -16.75
C VAL A 134 -3.55 12.96 -17.59
N GLY A 135 -4.69 12.68 -18.22
CA GLY A 135 -4.86 11.52 -19.09
C GLY A 135 -6.08 10.69 -18.74
N SER A 136 -6.18 9.55 -19.39
CA SER A 136 -7.25 8.57 -19.23
C SER A 136 -6.82 7.25 -19.88
N GLY A 137 -7.57 6.19 -19.62
CA GLY A 137 -7.38 4.85 -20.17
C GLY A 137 -8.64 4.36 -20.92
N PRO A 138 -8.59 3.16 -21.50
CA PRO A 138 -9.68 2.63 -22.31
C PRO A 138 -10.90 2.16 -21.49
N ASN A 139 -10.76 1.85 -20.20
CA ASN A 139 -11.89 1.43 -19.38
C ASN A 139 -12.85 2.62 -19.14
N LYS A 140 -14.05 2.53 -19.71
CA LYS A 140 -15.04 3.62 -19.75
C LYS A 140 -15.67 3.96 -18.39
N GLU A 141 -15.48 3.12 -17.38
CA GLU A 141 -16.02 3.34 -16.04
C GLU A 141 -14.90 3.71 -15.06
N ARG A 142 -13.76 3.04 -15.16
CA ARG A 142 -12.67 3.10 -14.17
C ARG A 142 -11.48 3.95 -14.59
N GLN A 143 -11.42 4.42 -15.84
CA GLN A 143 -10.28 5.15 -16.39
C GLN A 143 -10.70 6.38 -17.21
N THR A 144 -11.82 7.01 -16.84
CA THR A 144 -12.31 8.22 -17.53
C THR A 144 -11.48 9.46 -17.22
N ALA A 145 -10.72 9.41 -16.13
CA ALA A 145 -9.83 10.45 -15.65
C ALA A 145 -8.64 9.79 -14.91
N PRO A 146 -7.62 10.57 -14.52
CA PRO A 146 -6.53 10.12 -13.65
C PRO A 146 -7.03 9.61 -12.29
N HIS A 147 -6.42 8.53 -11.80
CA HIS A 147 -6.69 7.96 -10.49
C HIS A 147 -5.39 7.57 -9.76
N ALA A 148 -4.86 8.51 -8.98
CA ALA A 148 -3.62 8.35 -8.23
C ALA A 148 -3.80 7.32 -7.10
N HIS A 149 -3.12 6.18 -7.22
CA HIS A 149 -3.33 5.07 -6.28
C HIS A 149 -2.14 4.80 -5.35
N GLN A 150 -0.91 5.05 -5.79
CA GLN A 150 0.26 4.85 -4.95
C GLN A 150 1.35 5.88 -5.19
N CYS A 151 2.09 6.19 -4.14
CA CYS A 151 3.37 6.88 -4.18
C CYS A 151 4.37 6.13 -3.30
N LEU A 152 5.64 6.09 -3.68
CA LEU A 152 6.71 5.48 -2.87
C LEU A 152 8.01 6.26 -3.06
N PHE A 153 8.74 6.49 -1.97
CA PHE A 153 10.12 6.94 -2.06
C PHE A 153 11.04 5.76 -2.31
N LEU A 154 12.05 5.97 -3.16
CA LEU A 154 13.16 5.05 -3.28
C LEU A 154 14.05 5.17 -2.04
N GLN A 155 14.66 4.05 -1.64
CA GLN A 155 15.54 3.93 -0.48
C GLN A 155 16.97 4.36 -0.81
N ASN A 156 17.42 4.17 -2.05
CA ASN A 156 18.82 4.34 -2.45
C ASN A 156 19.06 5.61 -3.28
N SER A 157 18.04 6.46 -3.48
CA SER A 157 18.15 7.70 -4.25
C SER A 157 17.09 8.74 -3.82
N PRO A 158 17.26 10.04 -4.13
CA PRO A 158 16.28 11.08 -3.82
C PRO A 158 15.05 11.05 -4.77
N GLN A 159 14.76 9.89 -5.36
CA GLN A 159 13.65 9.71 -6.29
C GLN A 159 12.42 9.17 -5.58
N PHE A 160 11.26 9.41 -6.18
CA PHE A 160 10.02 8.78 -5.80
C PHE A 160 9.20 8.41 -7.04
N VAL A 161 8.36 7.41 -6.89
CA VAL A 161 7.45 6.94 -7.93
C VAL A 161 6.01 7.30 -7.57
N THR A 162 5.22 7.64 -8.59
CA THR A 162 3.78 7.77 -8.50
C THR A 162 3.09 6.84 -9.50
N ILE A 163 1.95 6.28 -9.08
CA ILE A 163 1.18 5.31 -9.85
C ILE A 163 -0.23 5.84 -10.07
N ASP A 164 -0.64 5.86 -11.33
CA ASP A 164 -1.94 6.32 -11.77
C ASP A 164 -2.68 5.20 -12.50
N LEU A 165 -3.71 4.68 -11.84
CA LEU A 165 -4.60 3.64 -12.37
C LEU A 165 -5.39 4.16 -13.57
N GLY A 166 -5.89 5.39 -13.45
CA GLY A 166 -6.80 6.00 -14.42
C GLY A 166 -6.13 6.35 -15.74
N ALA A 167 -4.85 6.72 -15.70
CA ALA A 167 -4.09 7.13 -16.88
C ALA A 167 -3.16 6.05 -17.45
N ASP A 168 -3.14 4.84 -16.88
CA ASP A 168 -2.19 3.76 -17.22
C ASP A 168 -0.72 4.24 -17.16
N ARG A 169 -0.33 4.90 -16.04
CA ARG A 169 0.98 5.54 -15.93
C ARG A 169 1.72 5.24 -14.62
N ILE A 170 3.03 5.15 -14.75
CA ILE A 170 4.00 5.13 -13.66
C ILE A 170 4.99 6.26 -13.93
N ASN A 171 5.15 7.18 -12.99
CA ASN A 171 6.01 8.34 -13.15
C ASN A 171 7.08 8.36 -12.06
N PHE A 172 8.34 8.60 -12.45
CA PHE A 172 9.46 8.76 -11.54
C PHE A 172 9.84 10.24 -11.48
N TYR A 173 9.89 10.77 -10.28
CA TYR A 173 10.26 12.15 -9.97
C TYR A 173 11.51 12.16 -9.08
N CYS A 174 12.09 13.35 -8.89
CA CYS A 174 13.25 13.56 -8.04
C CYS A 174 13.01 14.76 -7.11
N PHE A 175 13.59 14.69 -5.92
CA PHE A 175 13.92 15.87 -5.13
C PHE A 175 15.28 16.39 -5.61
N ASP A 176 15.32 17.65 -6.06
CA ASP A 176 16.54 18.35 -6.42
C ASP A 176 17.15 18.93 -5.13
N GLU A 177 18.24 18.31 -4.67
CA GLU A 177 18.93 18.73 -3.44
C GLU A 177 19.63 20.08 -3.58
N GLU A 178 20.01 20.50 -4.79
CA GLU A 178 20.68 21.80 -5.01
C GLU A 178 19.68 22.95 -4.91
N GLN A 179 18.48 22.75 -5.45
CA GLN A 179 17.40 23.73 -5.43
C GLN A 179 16.46 23.59 -4.21
N GLU A 180 16.63 22.52 -3.43
CA GLU A 180 15.77 22.15 -2.30
C GLU A 180 14.28 22.03 -2.67
N GLU A 181 13.99 21.52 -3.88
CA GLU A 181 12.64 21.42 -4.41
C GLU A 181 12.33 20.09 -5.09
N PHE A 182 11.05 19.74 -5.13
CA PHE A 182 10.57 18.61 -5.92
C PHE A 182 10.37 19.06 -7.36
N LEU A 183 10.76 18.25 -8.35
CA LEU A 183 10.52 18.56 -9.76
C LEU A 183 9.02 18.62 -10.10
N ASP A 184 8.62 19.52 -11.00
CA ASP A 184 7.24 19.60 -11.52
C ASP A 184 6.93 18.48 -12.52
N GLU A 185 7.91 18.14 -13.34
CA GLU A 185 7.81 17.12 -14.38
C GLU A 185 8.58 15.86 -13.97
N PRO A 186 8.10 14.67 -14.38
CA PRO A 186 8.79 13.44 -14.06
C PRO A 186 10.10 13.32 -14.86
N MET A 187 11.14 12.79 -14.19
CA MET A 187 12.38 12.37 -14.84
C MET A 187 12.12 11.25 -15.86
N GLN A 188 11.12 10.41 -15.58
CA GLN A 188 10.69 9.36 -16.47
C GLN A 188 9.19 9.10 -16.32
N SER A 189 8.47 9.01 -17.44
CA SER A 189 7.06 8.59 -17.48
C SER A 189 6.93 7.32 -18.30
N ILE A 190 6.39 6.28 -17.70
CA ILE A 190 6.18 4.97 -18.31
C ILE A 190 4.69 4.75 -18.48
N LYS A 191 4.28 4.52 -19.73
CA LYS A 191 2.92 4.11 -20.05
C LYS A 191 2.85 2.59 -19.96
N VAL A 192 1.94 2.06 -19.15
CA VAL A 192 1.70 0.62 -19.07
C VAL A 192 0.75 0.19 -20.21
N PRO A 193 0.61 -1.13 -20.49
CA PRO A 193 -0.36 -1.60 -21.47
C PRO A 193 -1.77 -1.03 -21.20
N ALA A 194 -2.47 -0.64 -22.27
CA ALA A 194 -3.72 0.09 -22.15
C ALA A 194 -4.80 -0.78 -21.48
N GLY A 195 -5.44 -0.25 -20.43
CA GLY A 195 -6.48 -0.93 -19.68
C GLY A 195 -5.97 -1.75 -18.50
N ASN A 196 -4.66 -1.74 -18.22
CA ASN A 196 -4.12 -2.49 -17.10
C ASN A 196 -4.51 -1.89 -15.75
N GLY A 197 -4.52 -0.56 -15.64
CA GLY A 197 -4.81 0.13 -14.39
C GLY A 197 -3.80 -0.21 -13.29
N PRO A 198 -2.54 0.28 -13.37
CA PRO A 198 -1.52 -0.01 -12.38
C PRO A 198 -1.94 0.54 -11.02
N ARG A 199 -1.77 -0.24 -9.96
CA ARG A 199 -2.32 0.05 -8.64
C ARG A 199 -1.24 0.27 -7.59
N HIS A 200 -0.54 -0.78 -7.21
CA HIS A 200 0.56 -0.77 -6.25
C HIS A 200 1.83 -1.36 -6.88
N LEU A 201 3.00 -1.00 -6.36
CA LEU A 201 4.32 -1.46 -6.75
C LEU A 201 5.09 -1.95 -5.52
N ALA A 202 5.93 -2.96 -5.70
CA ALA A 202 6.98 -3.34 -4.76
C ALA A 202 8.36 -3.32 -5.46
N PHE A 203 9.33 -2.59 -4.91
CA PHE A 203 10.73 -2.66 -5.32
C PHE A 203 11.44 -3.80 -4.59
N ASN A 204 12.43 -4.38 -5.24
CA ASN A 204 13.46 -5.15 -4.53
C ASN A 204 14.44 -4.20 -3.80
N LYS A 205 15.24 -4.70 -2.86
CA LYS A 205 16.16 -3.92 -2.02
C LYS A 205 17.22 -3.18 -2.82
N ASP A 206 17.69 -3.78 -3.91
CA ASP A 206 18.70 -3.16 -4.79
C ASP A 206 18.09 -2.05 -5.66
N GLU A 207 16.75 -1.96 -5.73
CA GLU A 207 15.98 -1.02 -6.56
C GLU A 207 16.35 -1.08 -8.05
N ASP A 208 16.66 -2.28 -8.54
CA ASP A 208 16.88 -2.60 -9.94
C ASP A 208 15.72 -3.40 -10.56
N LYS A 209 14.82 -3.95 -9.74
CA LYS A 209 13.57 -4.59 -10.14
C LYS A 209 12.38 -3.97 -9.41
N ALA A 210 11.24 -3.91 -10.11
CA ALA A 210 9.96 -3.56 -9.52
C ALA A 210 8.85 -4.48 -10.03
N TYR A 211 7.88 -4.76 -9.17
CA TYR A 211 6.70 -5.56 -9.50
C TYR A 211 5.46 -4.71 -9.28
N VAL A 212 4.69 -4.47 -10.33
CA VAL A 212 3.51 -3.61 -10.32
C VAL A 212 2.28 -4.46 -10.50
N ILE A 213 1.37 -4.43 -9.52
CA ILE A 213 0.07 -5.07 -9.67
C ILE A 213 -0.88 -4.14 -10.41
N CYS A 214 -1.49 -4.65 -11.47
CA CYS A 214 -2.48 -3.97 -12.29
C CYS A 214 -3.88 -4.45 -11.89
N GLU A 215 -4.70 -3.52 -11.38
CA GLU A 215 -6.02 -3.78 -10.80
C GLU A 215 -6.98 -4.37 -11.82
N LEU A 216 -7.07 -3.72 -12.98
CA LEU A 216 -8.13 -3.98 -13.96
C LEU A 216 -7.82 -5.22 -14.79
N SER A 217 -6.57 -5.40 -15.22
CA SER A 217 -6.18 -6.58 -16.00
C SER A 217 -5.83 -7.81 -15.15
N GLU A 218 -5.70 -7.64 -13.82
CA GLU A 218 -5.22 -8.66 -12.89
C GLU A 218 -3.88 -9.27 -13.31
N THR A 219 -2.92 -8.42 -13.65
CA THR A 219 -1.57 -8.81 -14.07
C THR A 219 -0.50 -8.16 -13.21
N ILE A 220 0.67 -8.80 -13.14
CA ILE A 220 1.88 -8.25 -12.54
C ILE A 220 2.79 -7.81 -13.69
N LEU A 221 3.11 -6.52 -13.76
CA LEU A 221 4.18 -6.02 -14.62
C LEU A 221 5.50 -6.12 -13.87
N MET A 222 6.47 -6.76 -14.48
CA MET A 222 7.85 -6.74 -14.01
C MET A 222 8.60 -5.63 -14.72
N MET A 223 9.30 -4.81 -13.95
CA MET A 223 10.12 -3.72 -14.45
C MET A 223 11.58 -3.93 -14.06
N GLU A 224 12.47 -3.44 -14.93
CA GLU A 224 13.92 -3.48 -14.73
C GLU A 224 14.53 -2.09 -14.93
N LYS A 225 15.49 -1.74 -14.08
CA LYS A 225 16.28 -0.51 -14.17
C LYS A 225 17.60 -0.79 -14.86
N THR A 226 17.75 -0.31 -16.10
CA THR A 226 18.99 -0.41 -16.87
C THR A 226 19.55 0.98 -17.13
N LEU A 227 20.81 1.24 -16.75
CA LEU A 227 21.48 2.53 -16.92
C LEU A 227 20.65 3.72 -16.39
N GLY A 228 20.01 3.52 -15.23
CA GLY A 228 19.18 4.53 -14.56
C GLY A 228 17.74 4.65 -15.07
N ASN A 229 17.37 3.98 -16.15
CA ASN A 229 16.02 4.05 -16.74
C ASN A 229 15.25 2.77 -16.47
N TRP A 230 13.98 2.92 -16.10
CA TRP A 230 13.06 1.82 -15.88
C TRP A 230 12.37 1.39 -17.18
N SER A 231 12.18 0.10 -17.38
CA SER A 231 11.36 -0.44 -18.48
C SER A 231 10.57 -1.64 -18.03
N ILE A 232 9.36 -1.81 -18.58
CA ILE A 232 8.57 -3.04 -18.41
C ILE A 232 9.24 -4.13 -19.24
N VAL A 233 9.52 -5.27 -18.63
CA VAL A 233 10.19 -6.41 -19.28
C VAL A 233 9.30 -7.64 -19.40
N GLU A 234 8.34 -7.82 -18.48
CA GLU A 234 7.40 -8.94 -18.51
C GLU A 234 6.02 -8.52 -18.00
N GLU A 235 4.99 -9.25 -18.42
CA GLU A 235 3.62 -9.17 -17.91
C GLU A 235 3.12 -10.58 -17.59
N ILE A 236 2.71 -10.78 -16.34
CA ILE A 236 2.44 -12.09 -15.76
C ILE A 236 1.01 -12.10 -15.22
N ASP A 237 0.28 -13.20 -15.39
CA ASP A 237 -1.04 -13.35 -14.79
C ASP A 237 -0.93 -13.40 -13.25
N ALA A 238 -1.65 -12.52 -12.55
CA ALA A 238 -1.60 -12.44 -11.09
C ALA A 238 -2.35 -13.60 -10.41
N LEU A 239 -3.26 -14.27 -11.13
CA LEU A 239 -4.06 -15.38 -10.61
C LEU A 239 -4.48 -16.31 -11.77
N PRO A 240 -3.54 -17.09 -12.33
CA PRO A 240 -3.81 -17.95 -13.47
C PRO A 240 -4.88 -18.99 -13.14
N ASN A 241 -5.72 -19.31 -14.13
CA ASN A 241 -6.80 -20.30 -14.06
C ASN A 241 -7.99 -19.92 -13.18
N MET A 242 -8.15 -18.65 -12.80
CA MET A 242 -9.37 -18.14 -12.15
C MET A 242 -10.07 -17.10 -13.02
N GLU A 243 -11.37 -16.95 -12.80
CA GLU A 243 -12.14 -15.88 -13.44
C GLU A 243 -11.68 -14.52 -12.88
N LYS A 244 -11.44 -13.57 -13.80
CA LYS A 244 -10.99 -12.23 -13.44
C LYS A 244 -12.17 -11.37 -12.99
N GLY A 245 -11.94 -10.54 -11.97
CA GLY A 245 -12.94 -9.62 -11.41
C GLY A 245 -12.53 -8.15 -11.45
N GLU A 246 -11.43 -7.81 -12.14
CA GLU A 246 -10.83 -6.46 -12.19
C GLU A 246 -10.50 -5.93 -10.77
N ALA A 247 -10.01 -6.80 -9.89
CA ALA A 247 -10.00 -6.52 -8.46
C ALA A 247 -8.74 -6.97 -7.69
N THR A 248 -7.56 -7.04 -8.32
CA THR A 248 -6.30 -7.19 -7.54
C THR A 248 -6.05 -5.93 -6.69
N ALA A 249 -5.28 -6.07 -5.61
CA ALA A 249 -5.09 -5.00 -4.63
C ALA A 249 -3.64 -4.82 -4.17
N ALA A 250 -3.21 -5.50 -3.11
CA ALA A 250 -1.88 -5.32 -2.55
C ALA A 250 -0.87 -6.25 -3.22
N ILE A 251 0.40 -5.81 -3.29
CA ILE A 251 1.53 -6.60 -3.77
C ILE A 251 2.71 -6.39 -2.81
N LYS A 252 3.32 -7.47 -2.31
CA LYS A 252 4.42 -7.40 -1.33
C LYS A 252 5.42 -8.53 -1.54
N LEU A 253 6.70 -8.20 -1.50
CA LEU A 253 7.79 -9.18 -1.42
C LEU A 253 7.93 -9.68 0.02
N SER A 254 8.34 -10.95 0.17
CA SER A 254 8.85 -11.44 1.45
C SER A 254 10.15 -10.71 1.83
N PRO A 255 10.50 -10.61 3.13
CA PRO A 255 11.70 -9.90 3.57
C PRO A 255 13.02 -10.41 2.96
N ASP A 256 13.07 -11.69 2.57
CA ASP A 256 14.19 -12.32 1.88
C ASP A 256 14.12 -12.23 0.35
N GLU A 257 13.06 -11.61 -0.20
CA GLU A 257 12.81 -11.38 -1.63
C GLU A 257 12.71 -12.65 -2.48
N GLN A 258 12.52 -13.80 -1.83
CA GLN A 258 12.34 -15.08 -2.51
C GLN A 258 10.90 -15.30 -2.99
N PHE A 259 9.93 -14.58 -2.42
CA PHE A 259 8.52 -14.73 -2.73
C PHE A 259 7.82 -13.39 -2.91
N LEU A 260 6.82 -13.39 -3.78
CA LEU A 260 5.94 -12.26 -4.06
C LEU A 260 4.49 -12.69 -3.82
N TYR A 261 3.74 -11.86 -3.10
CA TYR A 261 2.35 -12.13 -2.76
C TYR A 261 1.46 -11.03 -3.32
N VAL A 262 0.28 -11.41 -3.79
CA VAL A 262 -0.73 -10.47 -4.32
C VAL A 262 -2.08 -10.79 -3.70
N SER A 263 -2.81 -9.77 -3.22
CA SER A 263 -4.20 -9.97 -2.82
C SER A 263 -5.17 -9.74 -3.98
N CYS A 264 -6.13 -10.65 -4.12
CA CYS A 264 -7.13 -10.66 -5.18
C CYS A 264 -8.52 -10.56 -4.53
N ARG A 265 -9.16 -9.39 -4.64
CA ARG A 265 -10.35 -9.05 -3.84
C ARG A 265 -11.59 -9.82 -4.27
N HIS A 266 -11.78 -9.99 -5.58
CA HIS A 266 -12.95 -10.68 -6.12
C HIS A 266 -12.96 -12.17 -5.72
N GLN A 267 -11.80 -12.81 -5.82
CA GLN A 267 -11.62 -14.24 -5.55
C GLN A 267 -11.39 -14.52 -4.05
N SER A 268 -11.10 -13.49 -3.26
CA SER A 268 -10.77 -13.59 -1.82
C SER A 268 -9.57 -14.51 -1.54
N MET A 269 -8.52 -14.29 -2.33
CA MET A 269 -7.30 -15.09 -2.32
C MET A 269 -6.05 -14.20 -2.13
N ILE A 270 -4.98 -14.80 -1.60
CA ILE A 270 -3.60 -14.34 -1.78
C ILE A 270 -2.90 -15.26 -2.77
N SER A 271 -2.51 -14.76 -3.94
CA SER A 271 -1.62 -15.46 -4.86
C SER A 271 -0.18 -15.44 -4.33
N CYS A 272 0.54 -16.54 -4.50
CA CYS A 272 1.95 -16.67 -4.13
C CYS A 272 2.79 -17.02 -5.37
N PHE A 273 3.91 -16.30 -5.52
CA PHE A 273 4.89 -16.49 -6.57
C PHE A 273 6.27 -16.69 -5.95
N ARG A 274 7.07 -17.61 -6.51
CA ARG A 274 8.50 -17.68 -6.24
C ARG A 274 9.24 -16.77 -7.19
N ILE A 275 10.15 -15.96 -6.68
CA ILE A 275 11.05 -15.16 -7.51
C ILE A 275 12.17 -16.05 -8.02
N GLU A 276 12.30 -16.20 -9.34
CA GLU A 276 13.39 -16.97 -9.92
C GLU A 276 14.74 -16.27 -9.62
N PRO A 277 15.74 -16.96 -9.05
CA PRO A 277 16.94 -16.30 -8.54
C PRO A 277 17.74 -15.47 -9.56
N THR A 278 17.72 -15.85 -10.83
CA THR A 278 18.57 -15.26 -11.89
C THR A 278 17.89 -14.10 -12.60
N THR A 279 16.75 -14.38 -13.22
CA THR A 279 15.92 -13.46 -14.00
C THR A 279 15.08 -12.55 -13.12
N LYS A 280 14.84 -12.96 -11.87
CA LYS A 280 13.90 -12.34 -10.91
C LYS A 280 12.44 -12.47 -11.31
N MET A 281 12.13 -13.27 -12.34
CA MET A 281 10.76 -13.44 -12.82
C MET A 281 9.89 -14.12 -11.74
N PRO A 282 8.72 -13.56 -11.39
CA PRO A 282 7.73 -14.23 -10.55
C PRO A 282 7.16 -15.48 -11.23
N ILE A 283 7.26 -16.62 -10.57
CA ILE A 283 6.70 -17.90 -11.02
C ILE A 283 5.57 -18.26 -10.08
N PHE A 284 4.34 -18.35 -10.60
CA PHE A 284 3.16 -18.71 -9.82
C PHE A 284 3.35 -20.07 -9.15
N ILE A 285 3.02 -20.15 -7.86
CA ILE A 285 3.06 -21.39 -7.07
C ILE A 285 1.64 -21.87 -6.81
N ASP A 286 0.87 -21.06 -6.09
CA ASP A 286 -0.48 -21.37 -5.64
C ASP A 286 -1.21 -20.09 -5.20
N SER A 287 -2.46 -20.24 -4.78
CA SER A 287 -3.25 -19.19 -4.14
C SER A 287 -3.95 -19.72 -2.90
N TYR A 288 -4.09 -18.88 -1.88
CA TYR A 288 -4.59 -19.26 -0.57
C TYR A 288 -5.81 -18.42 -0.19
N ASN A 289 -6.86 -19.05 0.32
CA ASN A 289 -8.05 -18.34 0.80
C ASN A 289 -7.67 -17.42 1.98
N THR A 290 -8.23 -16.22 2.03
CA THR A 290 -7.95 -15.28 3.13
C THR A 290 -8.82 -15.48 4.36
N GLU A 291 -9.63 -16.53 4.39
CA GLU A 291 -10.60 -16.86 5.42
C GLU A 291 -11.53 -15.67 5.73
N GLY A 292 -11.91 -14.97 4.66
CA GLY A 292 -12.72 -13.76 4.65
C GLY A 292 -13.00 -13.31 3.22
N ASN A 293 -13.56 -12.11 3.06
CA ASN A 293 -13.98 -11.57 1.77
C ASN A 293 -13.31 -10.23 1.47
N PHE A 294 -12.89 -10.06 0.22
CA PHE A 294 -12.37 -8.79 -0.29
C PHE A 294 -11.08 -8.34 0.44
N PRO A 295 -9.99 -9.13 0.41
CA PRO A 295 -8.70 -8.80 1.02
C PRO A 295 -8.06 -7.57 0.36
N ARG A 296 -8.30 -6.40 0.95
CA ARG A 296 -7.85 -5.13 0.37
C ARG A 296 -6.38 -4.85 0.63
N ASP A 297 -5.84 -5.43 1.71
CA ASP A 297 -4.42 -5.40 2.03
C ASP A 297 -4.03 -6.62 2.86
N PHE A 298 -2.74 -6.90 2.94
CA PHE A 298 -2.17 -7.92 3.84
C PHE A 298 -0.76 -7.51 4.25
N HIS A 299 -0.26 -7.89 5.42
CA HIS A 299 1.11 -7.58 5.85
C HIS A 299 1.93 -8.85 5.99
N ILE A 300 3.20 -8.79 5.58
CA ILE A 300 4.19 -9.82 5.89
C ILE A 300 5.09 -9.27 6.98
N THR A 301 5.18 -9.97 8.11
CA THR A 301 6.02 -9.53 9.25
C THR A 301 7.49 -9.45 8.86
N HIS A 302 8.25 -8.56 9.50
CA HIS A 302 9.66 -8.33 9.18
C HIS A 302 10.55 -9.57 9.37
N ASP A 303 10.20 -10.44 10.33
CA ASP A 303 10.87 -11.74 10.51
C ASP A 303 10.54 -12.75 9.40
N GLY A 304 9.53 -12.44 8.59
CA GLY A 304 9.10 -13.30 7.52
C GLY A 304 8.39 -14.57 7.99
N GLU A 305 7.81 -14.63 9.17
CA GLU A 305 7.15 -15.86 9.61
C GLU A 305 5.62 -15.83 9.50
N TRP A 306 5.03 -14.63 9.39
CA TRP A 306 3.59 -14.45 9.45
C TRP A 306 3.08 -13.59 8.29
N LEU A 307 1.87 -13.91 7.85
CA LEU A 307 1.09 -13.07 6.95
C LEU A 307 -0.26 -12.77 7.58
N ILE A 308 -0.65 -11.49 7.58
CA ILE A 308 -1.89 -11.00 8.18
C ILE A 308 -2.75 -10.38 7.09
N ALA A 309 -3.94 -10.90 6.82
CA ALA A 309 -4.84 -10.39 5.78
C ALA A 309 -5.95 -9.52 6.37
N ALA A 310 -6.23 -8.37 5.76
CA ALA A 310 -7.32 -7.47 6.11
C ALA A 310 -8.46 -7.62 5.09
N ASN A 311 -9.54 -8.27 5.52
CA ASN A 311 -10.69 -8.59 4.65
C ASN A 311 -11.82 -7.57 4.84
N GLN A 312 -11.99 -6.69 3.85
CA GLN A 312 -12.87 -5.54 3.96
C GLN A 312 -14.35 -5.93 4.14
N HIS A 313 -14.85 -6.89 3.36
CA HIS A 313 -16.29 -7.17 3.28
C HIS A 313 -16.78 -8.23 4.28
N SER A 314 -15.86 -8.97 4.90
CA SER A 314 -16.18 -9.92 5.98
C SER A 314 -15.89 -9.37 7.37
N ASN A 315 -15.43 -8.12 7.49
CA ASN A 315 -15.13 -7.46 8.76
C ASN A 315 -14.19 -8.28 9.66
N ASN A 316 -13.12 -8.82 9.09
CA ASN A 316 -12.14 -9.57 9.86
C ASN A 316 -10.70 -9.40 9.38
N ILE A 317 -9.79 -9.65 10.32
CA ILE A 317 -8.37 -9.83 10.08
C ILE A 317 -8.02 -11.28 10.38
N THR A 318 -7.28 -11.93 9.49
CA THR A 318 -6.89 -13.34 9.62
C THR A 318 -5.37 -13.48 9.61
N SER A 319 -4.88 -14.50 10.33
CA SER A 319 -3.45 -14.75 10.52
C SER A 319 -3.04 -16.08 9.92
N PHE A 320 -1.92 -16.08 9.20
CA PHE A 320 -1.35 -17.24 8.52
C PHE A 320 0.11 -17.42 8.94
N LYS A 321 0.51 -18.67 9.22
CA LYS A 321 1.93 -19.02 9.26
C LYS A 321 2.42 -19.11 7.83
N ARG A 322 3.50 -18.39 7.51
CA ARG A 322 4.16 -18.49 6.22
C ARG A 322 5.30 -19.49 6.32
N ASN A 323 5.38 -20.41 5.37
CA ASN A 323 6.56 -21.23 5.18
C ASN A 323 7.59 -20.41 4.40
N THR A 324 8.75 -20.16 5.00
CA THR A 324 9.84 -19.37 4.39
C THR A 324 10.60 -20.13 3.30
N GLU A 325 10.45 -21.45 3.20
CA GLU A 325 11.15 -22.28 2.23
C GLU A 325 10.38 -22.41 0.90
N ASP A 326 9.05 -22.53 0.96
CA ASP A 326 8.20 -22.75 -0.22
C ASP A 326 7.15 -21.65 -0.46
N GLY A 327 7.02 -20.68 0.46
CA GLY A 327 6.11 -19.56 0.36
C GLY A 327 4.65 -19.87 0.69
N SER A 328 4.34 -21.10 1.09
CA SER A 328 2.97 -21.50 1.40
C SER A 328 2.40 -20.80 2.63
N LEU A 329 1.08 -20.63 2.64
CA LEU A 329 0.35 -20.00 3.74
C LEU A 329 -0.56 -21.03 4.41
N VAL A 330 -0.42 -21.18 5.72
CA VAL A 330 -1.27 -22.04 6.53
C VAL A 330 -2.08 -21.18 7.49
N TYR A 331 -3.41 -21.23 7.38
CA TYR A 331 -4.29 -20.52 8.30
C TYR A 331 -4.07 -21.00 9.74
N THR A 332 -3.90 -20.05 10.66
CA THR A 332 -3.61 -20.35 12.07
C THR A 332 -4.84 -20.78 12.87
N GLY A 333 -6.04 -20.62 12.31
CA GLY A 333 -7.30 -20.76 13.06
C GLY A 333 -7.72 -19.48 13.77
N TYR A 334 -6.92 -18.40 13.73
CA TYR A 334 -7.23 -17.14 14.41
C TYR A 334 -7.76 -16.08 13.45
N SER A 335 -8.88 -15.49 13.84
CA SER A 335 -9.53 -14.36 13.18
C SER A 335 -9.90 -13.33 14.25
N LEU A 336 -9.79 -12.06 13.90
CA LEU A 336 -10.13 -10.93 14.75
C LEU A 336 -11.20 -10.09 14.04
N GLU A 337 -12.36 -9.91 14.68
CA GLU A 337 -13.44 -9.09 14.14
C GLU A 337 -13.08 -7.60 14.22
N LEU A 338 -13.19 -6.92 13.08
CA LEU A 338 -13.01 -5.48 12.94
C LEU A 338 -13.78 -5.03 11.71
N ASP A 339 -14.57 -3.98 11.81
CA ASP A 339 -15.35 -3.53 10.65
C ASP A 339 -14.46 -2.88 9.57
N ALA A 340 -14.65 -3.31 8.32
CA ALA A 340 -14.01 -2.81 7.11
C ALA A 340 -12.49 -2.54 7.22
N PRO A 341 -11.66 -3.50 7.65
CA PRO A 341 -10.21 -3.35 7.70
C PRO A 341 -9.65 -3.36 6.27
N VAL A 342 -8.81 -2.39 5.95
CA VAL A 342 -8.33 -2.18 4.57
C VAL A 342 -6.85 -1.89 4.44
N CYS A 343 -6.15 -1.69 5.57
CA CYS A 343 -4.70 -1.61 5.60
C CYS A 343 -4.18 -2.22 6.89
N VAL A 344 -3.09 -2.99 6.82
CA VAL A 344 -2.41 -3.56 7.98
C VAL A 344 -0.91 -3.37 7.84
N THR A 345 -0.26 -2.92 8.92
CA THR A 345 1.18 -2.74 8.95
C THR A 345 1.76 -3.08 10.31
N GLN A 346 2.98 -3.61 10.34
CA GLN A 346 3.73 -3.82 11.57
C GLN A 346 4.27 -2.50 12.10
N GLN A 347 4.17 -2.29 13.42
CA GLN A 347 4.86 -1.19 14.09
C GLN A 347 6.38 -1.40 14.01
N ARG A 348 7.12 -0.36 13.58
CA ARG A 348 8.59 -0.38 13.54
C ARG A 348 9.21 -0.31 14.92
#